data_AF-A0A7C4R8S3-F1
#
_entry.id   AF-A0A7C4R8S3-F1
#
_cell.length_a   1.000
_cell.length_b   1.000
_cell.length_c   1.000
_cell.angle_alpha   90.00
_cell.angle_beta   90.00
_cell.angle_gamma   90.00
#
_symmetry.space_group_name_H-M   'P 1'
#
loop_
_entity.id
_entity.type
_entity.pdbx_description
1 polymer ?
#
loop_
_entity_poly.entity_id
_entity_poly.type
_entity_poly.pdbx_seq_one_letter_code
_entity_poly.pdbx_strand_id
1 'polypeptide(L)'
;MGVGKRYSGYKSWSFFEADKDYKSYKLVREINRVPSRIIPLSKVEEERVDEIIEKNIIISLHDHSLVYPEKPDEFIEYMRIGRPWIGYEGLAYSGLDGFFEGMFDGVALMRSPDPWDWDNVVHQIGMFQADIDHQDLVFVARRSEDFEKAFREGRIAMVIHLEGPPNIREDLSKVDILYGLGVRCMGIAYSRGNEFGSGLADKIDRGLTDLGYELVRRMNKLGILIDLAHAGDKTSLDVIEASKDPVVITHAGARSLWPSRRMKPDEVIQALAERGGVFGVEAAPHTTITINNPRHSIDSVMEHFQYIEKLVGIDHVAFGPDTLFGDHVALHRVFGEYLAISATEENLPQFPRVDYVDGLENPSEFRNIIRWLVKNGYSDQEIAKIIGGNILRVTRRVWR
;
A
#
# COMPACT_ATOMS: atom_id res chain seq x y z
N MET A 1 -8.40 -14.64 -14.13
CA MET A 1 -9.56 -14.20 -13.34
C MET A 1 -9.32 -14.66 -11.92
N GLY A 2 -9.40 -13.77 -10.93
CA GLY A 2 -9.44 -14.16 -9.52
C GLY A 2 -10.62 -15.11 -9.32
N VAL A 3 -10.39 -16.27 -8.72
CA VAL A 3 -11.42 -17.30 -8.61
C VAL A 3 -12.56 -16.78 -7.74
N GLY A 4 -13.80 -16.79 -8.28
CA GLY A 4 -15.02 -16.56 -7.49
C GLY A 4 -15.35 -15.12 -7.07
N LYS A 5 -14.72 -14.08 -7.64
CA LYS A 5 -15.02 -12.68 -7.28
C LYS A 5 -16.37 -12.20 -7.84
N ARG A 6 -17.17 -11.51 -7.01
CA ARG A 6 -18.50 -10.95 -7.32
C ARG A 6 -18.42 -9.62 -8.08
N TYR A 7 -17.82 -9.65 -9.27
CA TYR A 7 -17.78 -8.47 -10.12
C TYR A 7 -18.95 -8.46 -11.10
N SER A 8 -19.77 -7.40 -11.04
CA SER A 8 -20.96 -7.22 -11.88
C SER A 8 -20.70 -6.48 -13.19
N GLY A 9 -19.46 -6.04 -13.44
CA GLY A 9 -19.16 -5.09 -14.52
C GLY A 9 -19.40 -3.62 -14.14
N TYR A 10 -19.66 -3.34 -12.86
CA TYR A 10 -19.82 -1.98 -12.35
C TYR A 10 -18.58 -1.12 -12.64
N LYS A 11 -18.81 0.12 -13.07
CA LYS A 11 -17.77 1.13 -13.24
C LYS A 11 -18.00 2.26 -12.26
N SER A 12 -16.92 2.77 -11.68
CA SER A 12 -16.97 3.89 -10.75
C SER A 12 -17.83 5.04 -11.29
N TRP A 13 -18.77 5.51 -10.47
CA TRP A 13 -19.70 6.60 -10.77
C TRP A 13 -20.66 6.35 -11.93
N SER A 14 -20.83 5.10 -12.39
CA SER A 14 -21.74 4.77 -13.50
C SER A 14 -23.22 5.03 -13.21
N PHE A 15 -23.58 5.32 -11.96
CA PHE A 15 -24.90 5.80 -11.56
C PHE A 15 -25.14 7.31 -11.81
N PHE A 16 -24.11 8.03 -12.24
CA PHE A 16 -24.20 9.43 -12.68
C PHE A 16 -24.07 9.57 -14.20
N GLU A 17 -24.52 10.71 -14.74
CA GLU A 17 -24.35 11.07 -16.14
C GLU A 17 -22.99 11.76 -16.36
N ALA A 18 -22.11 11.13 -17.13
CA ALA A 18 -20.82 11.71 -17.52
C ALA A 18 -20.99 13.05 -18.27
N ASP A 19 -20.07 13.99 -18.03
CA ASP A 19 -20.04 15.36 -18.56
C ASP A 19 -21.23 16.26 -18.16
N LYS A 20 -22.14 15.76 -17.32
CA LYS A 20 -23.20 16.52 -16.66
C LYS A 20 -22.96 16.58 -15.15
N ASP A 21 -22.79 15.43 -14.52
CA ASP A 21 -22.59 15.31 -13.07
C ASP A 21 -21.09 15.30 -12.68
N TYR A 22 -20.22 14.99 -13.64
CA TYR A 22 -18.76 15.04 -13.48
C TYR A 22 -18.04 15.15 -14.82
N LYS A 23 -16.81 15.68 -14.79
CA LYS A 23 -15.92 15.71 -15.95
C LYS A 23 -15.42 14.30 -16.27
N SER A 24 -15.65 13.82 -17.49
CA SER A 24 -15.10 12.54 -17.93
C SER A 24 -13.61 12.63 -18.28
N TYR A 25 -12.90 11.52 -18.07
CA TYR A 25 -11.51 11.33 -18.46
C TYR A 25 -11.40 10.07 -19.29
N LYS A 26 -10.44 10.03 -20.22
CA LYS A 26 -10.05 8.79 -20.87
C LYS A 26 -9.06 8.08 -19.95
N LEU A 27 -9.53 7.04 -19.28
CA LEU A 27 -8.76 6.32 -18.27
C LEU A 27 -8.01 5.13 -18.88
N VAL A 28 -6.91 4.73 -18.25
CA VAL A 28 -6.13 3.57 -18.69
C VAL A 28 -6.93 2.27 -18.57
N ARG A 29 -6.45 1.21 -19.24
CA ARG A 29 -6.93 -0.15 -18.97
C ARG A 29 -6.43 -0.63 -17.62
N GLU A 30 -7.31 -1.27 -16.86
CA GLU A 30 -6.99 -1.82 -15.53
C GLU A 30 -6.19 -3.13 -15.61
N ILE A 31 -6.29 -3.86 -16.74
CA ILE A 31 -5.61 -5.13 -16.98
C ILE A 31 -4.90 -5.05 -18.33
N ASN A 32 -3.68 -5.62 -18.41
CA ASN A 32 -2.88 -5.67 -19.63
C ASN A 32 -2.66 -4.27 -20.26
N ARG A 33 -2.43 -3.25 -19.43
CA ARG A 33 -2.09 -1.89 -19.89
C ARG A 33 -0.77 -1.89 -20.66
N VAL A 34 0.19 -2.67 -20.16
CA VAL A 34 1.55 -2.84 -20.71
C VAL A 34 1.88 -4.33 -20.84
N PRO A 35 2.90 -4.72 -21.63
CA PRO A 35 3.30 -6.13 -21.77
C PRO A 35 4.15 -6.61 -20.57
N SER A 36 3.59 -6.52 -19.37
CA SER A 36 4.22 -6.98 -18.13
C SER A 36 4.38 -8.50 -18.11
N ARG A 37 5.52 -8.98 -17.60
CA ARG A 37 5.87 -10.41 -17.54
C ARG A 37 4.95 -11.17 -16.58
N ILE A 38 4.45 -12.30 -17.05
CA ILE A 38 3.88 -13.35 -16.19
C ILE A 38 4.99 -14.36 -15.87
N ILE A 39 5.20 -14.70 -14.60
CA ILE A 39 6.21 -15.70 -14.21
C ILE A 39 5.87 -17.04 -14.87
N PRO A 40 6.71 -17.63 -15.74
CA PRO A 40 6.35 -18.88 -16.40
C PRO A 40 6.47 -20.06 -15.42
N LEU A 41 5.44 -20.91 -15.43
CA LEU A 41 5.28 -22.09 -14.56
C LEU A 41 5.00 -23.34 -15.42
N SER A 42 5.37 -24.50 -14.90
CA SER A 42 4.88 -25.79 -15.39
C SER A 42 3.40 -25.99 -15.05
N LYS A 43 2.74 -26.96 -15.70
CA LYS A 43 1.33 -27.26 -15.44
C LYS A 43 1.04 -27.60 -13.97
N VAL A 44 1.94 -28.35 -13.33
CA VAL A 44 1.79 -28.73 -11.90
C VAL A 44 1.93 -27.51 -11.00
N GLU A 45 2.85 -26.60 -11.32
CA GLU A 45 3.01 -25.35 -10.58
C GLU A 45 1.81 -24.41 -10.78
N GLU A 46 1.20 -24.37 -11.97
CA GLU A 46 -0.05 -23.61 -12.21
C GLU A 46 -1.19 -24.13 -11.34
N GLU A 47 -1.44 -25.44 -11.35
CA GLU A 47 -2.46 -26.09 -10.53
C GLU A 47 -2.23 -25.80 -9.04
N ARG A 48 -0.97 -25.83 -8.60
CA ARG A 48 -0.58 -25.48 -7.23
C ARG A 48 -0.86 -24.02 -6.89
N VAL A 49 -0.59 -23.08 -7.79
CA VAL A 49 -0.91 -21.66 -7.58
C VAL A 49 -2.42 -21.47 -7.42
N ASP A 50 -3.23 -22.11 -8.28
CA ASP A 50 -4.68 -22.02 -8.21
C ASP A 50 -5.22 -22.59 -6.88
N GLU A 51 -4.72 -23.76 -6.45
CA GLU A 51 -5.07 -24.32 -5.14
C GLU A 51 -4.69 -23.42 -3.96
N ILE A 52 -3.53 -22.75 -4.02
CA ILE A 52 -3.12 -21.80 -2.98
C ILE A 52 -4.09 -20.63 -2.92
N ILE A 53 -4.47 -20.07 -4.06
CA ILE A 53 -5.41 -18.94 -4.16
C ILE A 53 -6.80 -19.34 -3.64
N GLU A 54 -7.27 -20.55 -3.97
CA GLU A 54 -8.58 -21.04 -3.53
C GLU A 54 -8.66 -21.35 -2.04
N LYS A 55 -7.53 -21.67 -1.39
CA LYS A 55 -7.50 -22.14 0.01
C LYS A 55 -7.07 -21.08 1.02
N ASN A 56 -6.52 -19.95 0.57
CA ASN A 56 -5.90 -18.95 1.44
C ASN A 56 -6.46 -17.56 1.20
N ILE A 57 -6.51 -16.77 2.27
CA ILE A 57 -6.88 -15.36 2.23
C ILE A 57 -5.68 -14.55 1.75
N ILE A 58 -5.86 -13.79 0.68
CA ILE A 58 -4.82 -12.98 0.06
C ILE A 58 -5.04 -11.51 0.41
N ILE A 59 -4.04 -10.89 1.05
CA ILE A 59 -4.08 -9.50 1.48
C ILE A 59 -2.84 -8.77 0.99
N SER A 60 -3.03 -7.66 0.28
CA SER A 60 -1.95 -6.71 0.01
C SER A 60 -1.84 -5.72 1.16
N LEU A 61 -0.65 -5.56 1.74
CA LEU A 61 -0.42 -4.66 2.87
C LEU A 61 -0.37 -3.18 2.47
N HIS A 62 -0.29 -2.90 1.16
CA HIS A 62 -0.34 -1.55 0.61
C HIS A 62 -0.56 -1.58 -0.91
N ASP A 63 -1.58 -0.89 -1.40
CA ASP A 63 -1.79 -0.58 -2.82
C ASP A 63 -2.75 0.62 -2.95
N HIS A 64 -2.84 1.18 -4.16
CA HIS A 64 -3.83 2.19 -4.52
C HIS A 64 -4.77 1.63 -5.59
N SER A 65 -6.08 1.68 -5.36
CA SER A 65 -7.07 1.15 -6.31
C SER A 65 -7.47 2.14 -7.42
N LEU A 66 -6.86 3.32 -7.45
CA LEU A 66 -7.21 4.35 -8.41
C LEU A 66 -6.82 3.98 -9.85
N VAL A 67 -7.74 4.26 -10.77
CA VAL A 67 -7.49 4.34 -12.20
C VAL A 67 -7.16 5.77 -12.59
N TYR A 68 -5.99 5.96 -13.19
CA TYR A 68 -5.51 7.26 -13.67
C TYR A 68 -5.90 7.51 -15.15
N PRO A 69 -5.97 8.78 -15.56
CA PRO A 69 -6.07 9.15 -16.97
C PRO A 69 -4.95 8.52 -17.83
N GLU A 70 -5.22 8.32 -19.13
CA GLU A 70 -4.19 7.88 -20.06
C GLU A 70 -3.07 8.93 -20.23
N LYS A 71 -3.41 10.21 -20.01
CA LYS A 71 -2.48 11.31 -20.21
C LYS A 71 -2.00 11.89 -18.86
N PRO A 72 -0.69 11.87 -18.58
CA PRO A 72 -0.16 12.41 -17.32
C PRO A 72 -0.40 13.89 -17.06
N ASP A 73 -0.61 14.72 -18.08
CA ASP A 73 -0.91 16.15 -17.92
C ASP A 73 -2.31 16.40 -17.32
N GLU A 74 -3.20 15.41 -17.35
CA GLU A 74 -4.54 15.45 -16.76
C GLU A 74 -4.54 15.11 -15.25
N PHE A 75 -3.44 14.55 -14.71
CA PHE A 75 -3.39 13.98 -13.35
C PHE A 75 -3.71 14.99 -12.25
N ILE A 76 -3.13 16.19 -12.31
CA ILE A 76 -3.33 17.21 -11.26
C ILE A 76 -4.80 17.65 -11.23
N GLU A 77 -5.40 17.89 -12.39
CA GLU A 77 -6.81 18.29 -12.46
C GLU A 77 -7.72 17.15 -11.99
N TYR A 78 -7.41 15.92 -12.41
CA TYR A 78 -8.13 14.72 -11.99
C TYR A 78 -8.14 14.55 -10.46
N MET A 79 -6.98 14.72 -9.81
CA MET A 79 -6.88 14.71 -8.34
C MET A 79 -7.67 15.87 -7.69
N ARG A 80 -7.64 17.08 -8.27
CA ARG A 80 -8.37 18.24 -7.76
C ARG A 80 -9.89 18.09 -7.80
N ILE A 81 -10.41 17.34 -8.78
CA ILE A 81 -11.85 17.04 -8.85
C ILE A 81 -12.27 16.16 -7.67
N GLY A 82 -11.37 15.29 -7.19
CA GLY A 82 -11.63 14.53 -5.97
C GLY A 82 -12.64 13.40 -6.15
N ARG A 83 -12.80 12.89 -7.36
CA ARG A 83 -13.74 11.80 -7.67
C ARG A 83 -12.96 10.55 -8.10
N PRO A 84 -12.59 9.66 -7.16
CA PRO A 84 -11.76 8.48 -7.43
C PRO A 84 -12.44 7.53 -8.41
N TRP A 85 -11.82 7.18 -9.52
CA TRP A 85 -12.21 5.93 -10.20
C TRP A 85 -11.46 4.77 -9.57
N ILE A 86 -12.19 3.90 -8.89
CA ILE A 86 -11.71 2.62 -8.37
C ILE A 86 -11.71 1.60 -9.52
N GLY A 87 -10.59 0.88 -9.66
CA GLY A 87 -10.38 -0.14 -10.68
C GLY A 87 -11.01 -1.49 -10.32
N TYR A 88 -12.35 -1.57 -10.33
CA TYR A 88 -13.07 -2.78 -9.95
C TYR A 88 -12.79 -3.99 -10.85
N GLU A 89 -12.52 -3.79 -12.15
CA GLU A 89 -12.18 -4.88 -13.06
C GLU A 89 -10.80 -5.45 -12.72
N GLY A 90 -9.82 -4.58 -12.52
CA GLY A 90 -8.46 -4.94 -12.12
C GLY A 90 -8.40 -5.60 -10.74
N LEU A 91 -9.15 -5.06 -9.76
CA LEU A 91 -9.29 -5.64 -8.42
C LEU A 91 -9.97 -7.01 -8.47
N ALA A 92 -11.00 -7.21 -9.30
CA ALA A 92 -11.60 -8.54 -9.48
C ALA A 92 -10.61 -9.53 -10.11
N TYR A 93 -9.71 -9.05 -10.97
CA TYR A 93 -8.71 -9.88 -11.63
C TYR A 93 -7.55 -10.27 -10.71
N SER A 94 -7.17 -9.41 -9.75
CA SER A 94 -6.01 -9.60 -8.86
C SER A 94 -6.08 -10.86 -8.01
N GLY A 95 -7.30 -11.28 -7.62
CA GLY A 95 -7.53 -12.37 -6.69
C GLY A 95 -7.45 -11.97 -5.22
N LEU A 96 -7.23 -10.69 -4.90
CA LEU A 96 -7.15 -10.20 -3.53
C LEU A 96 -8.46 -10.38 -2.77
N ASP A 97 -8.39 -10.77 -1.49
CA ASP A 97 -9.51 -10.77 -0.54
C ASP A 97 -9.51 -9.53 0.33
N GLY A 98 -8.37 -8.86 0.47
CA GLY A 98 -8.30 -7.53 1.03
C GLY A 98 -7.05 -6.79 0.63
N PHE A 99 -7.06 -5.49 0.87
CA PHE A 99 -5.89 -4.65 0.66
C PHE A 99 -5.97 -3.39 1.50
N PHE A 100 -4.82 -2.80 1.78
CA PHE A 100 -4.71 -1.51 2.45
C PHE A 100 -4.64 -0.43 1.38
N GLU A 101 -5.73 0.31 1.23
CA GLU A 101 -5.88 1.41 0.27
C GLU A 101 -5.19 2.66 0.81
N GLY A 102 -4.09 3.05 0.18
CA GLY A 102 -3.36 4.30 0.45
C GLY A 102 -4.07 5.57 -0.04
N MET A 103 -5.35 5.48 -0.42
CA MET A 103 -6.19 6.62 -0.80
C MET A 103 -5.51 7.50 -1.89
N PHE A 104 -5.76 8.81 -1.92
CA PHE A 104 -5.01 9.73 -2.78
C PHE A 104 -3.69 10.16 -2.13
N ASP A 105 -3.56 9.93 -0.83
CA ASP A 105 -2.51 10.41 0.08
C ASP A 105 -1.69 11.58 -0.45
N GLY A 106 -0.38 11.44 -0.67
CA GLY A 106 0.51 12.54 -1.05
C GLY A 106 0.12 13.34 -2.31
N VAL A 107 -1.01 13.04 -2.96
CA VAL A 107 -1.56 13.75 -4.13
C VAL A 107 -3.02 14.22 -3.97
N ALA A 108 -3.60 14.22 -2.77
CA ALA A 108 -4.97 14.68 -2.50
C ALA A 108 -5.14 16.22 -2.60
N LEU A 109 -5.38 16.78 -3.78
CA LEU A 109 -5.33 18.24 -4.03
C LEU A 109 -6.70 18.96 -4.11
N MET A 110 -7.77 18.43 -3.53
CA MET A 110 -9.16 18.89 -3.80
C MET A 110 -9.55 20.24 -3.19
N ARG A 111 -9.36 20.38 -1.88
CA ARG A 111 -9.83 21.46 -1.01
C ARG A 111 -8.70 22.38 -0.57
N SER A 112 -7.48 21.86 -0.56
CA SER A 112 -6.26 22.56 -0.19
C SER A 112 -5.09 22.13 -1.09
N PRO A 113 -4.11 23.01 -1.37
CA PRO A 113 -2.87 22.63 -2.03
C PRO A 113 -1.97 21.73 -1.16
N ASP A 114 -2.26 21.61 0.14
CA ASP A 114 -1.61 20.64 1.02
C ASP A 114 -2.36 19.30 0.94
N PRO A 115 -1.74 18.21 0.43
CA PRO A 115 -2.37 16.90 0.36
C PRO A 115 -2.89 16.40 1.71
N TRP A 116 -2.19 16.74 2.80
CA TRP A 116 -2.50 16.29 4.15
C TRP A 116 -3.49 17.19 4.87
N ASP A 117 -4.08 18.18 4.19
CA ASP A 117 -5.15 18.98 4.79
C ASP A 117 -6.32 18.10 5.26
N TRP A 118 -6.85 18.43 6.43
CA TRP A 118 -7.95 17.70 7.05
C TRP A 118 -9.16 17.54 6.11
N ASP A 119 -9.52 18.59 5.39
CA ASP A 119 -10.68 18.57 4.49
C ASP A 119 -10.41 17.73 3.25
N ASN A 120 -9.16 17.66 2.78
CA ASN A 120 -8.76 16.76 1.70
C ASN A 120 -8.93 15.29 2.12
N VAL A 121 -8.41 14.92 3.28
CA VAL A 121 -8.47 13.55 3.80
C VAL A 121 -9.90 13.11 4.09
N VAL A 122 -10.72 13.95 4.72
CA VAL A 122 -12.15 13.62 4.94
C VAL A 122 -12.91 13.53 3.62
N HIS A 123 -12.63 14.41 2.67
CA HIS A 123 -13.29 14.39 1.36
C HIS A 123 -12.99 13.10 0.59
N GLN A 124 -11.73 12.66 0.51
CA GLN A 124 -11.40 11.40 -0.17
C GLN A 124 -12.08 10.21 0.48
N ILE A 125 -12.08 10.11 1.81
CA ILE A 125 -12.71 9.00 2.54
C ILE A 125 -14.21 8.92 2.23
N GLY A 126 -14.88 10.07 2.18
CA GLY A 126 -16.29 10.15 1.81
C GLY A 126 -16.55 9.75 0.36
N MET A 127 -15.70 10.19 -0.56
CA MET A 127 -15.86 9.91 -2.00
C MET A 127 -15.60 8.44 -2.34
N PHE A 128 -14.60 7.80 -1.73
CA PHE A 128 -14.39 6.35 -1.87
C PHE A 128 -15.61 5.57 -1.37
N GLN A 129 -16.07 5.86 -0.16
CA GLN A 129 -17.23 5.16 0.42
C GLN A 129 -18.50 5.36 -0.40
N ALA A 130 -18.73 6.57 -0.90
CA ALA A 130 -19.89 6.87 -1.73
C ALA A 130 -19.94 6.02 -3.00
N ASP A 131 -18.82 5.82 -3.71
CA ASP A 131 -18.81 4.97 -4.90
C ASP A 131 -18.90 3.48 -4.55
N ILE A 132 -18.21 3.05 -3.49
CA ILE A 132 -18.21 1.65 -3.03
C ILE A 132 -19.63 1.20 -2.65
N ASP A 133 -20.47 2.06 -2.08
CA ASP A 133 -21.84 1.72 -1.68
C ASP A 133 -22.78 1.39 -2.87
N HIS A 134 -22.36 1.64 -4.12
CA HIS A 134 -23.12 1.35 -5.33
C HIS A 134 -22.73 0.04 -6.03
N GLN A 135 -21.86 -0.79 -5.42
CA GLN A 135 -21.39 -2.04 -6.00
C GLN A 135 -21.19 -3.17 -4.96
N ASP A 136 -21.05 -4.41 -5.42
CA ASP A 136 -21.05 -5.61 -4.56
C ASP A 136 -19.65 -6.24 -4.33
N LEU A 137 -18.64 -5.86 -5.11
CA LEU A 137 -17.30 -6.44 -5.09
C LEU A 137 -16.48 -6.01 -3.86
N VAL A 138 -16.35 -4.70 -3.63
CA VAL A 138 -15.50 -4.12 -2.58
C VAL A 138 -16.37 -3.65 -1.40
N PHE A 139 -15.82 -3.67 -0.17
CA PHE A 139 -16.42 -2.98 0.97
C PHE A 139 -15.34 -2.52 1.94
N VAL A 140 -15.66 -1.50 2.75
CA VAL A 140 -14.73 -1.00 3.77
C VAL A 140 -14.58 -1.99 4.91
N ALA A 141 -13.36 -2.46 5.12
CA ALA A 141 -12.95 -3.30 6.24
C ALA A 141 -12.81 -2.46 7.52
N ARG A 142 -13.42 -2.92 8.60
CA ARG A 142 -13.37 -2.28 9.93
C ARG A 142 -12.87 -3.21 11.01
N ARG A 143 -12.81 -4.52 10.74
CA ARG A 143 -12.35 -5.56 11.67
C ARG A 143 -11.58 -6.65 10.92
N SER A 144 -10.80 -7.45 11.65
CA SER A 144 -10.00 -8.49 11.03
C SER A 144 -10.88 -9.52 10.34
N GLU A 145 -12.05 -9.81 10.93
CA GLU A 145 -13.04 -10.78 10.43
C GLU A 145 -13.60 -10.41 9.05
N ASP A 146 -13.42 -9.17 8.61
CA ASP A 146 -13.86 -8.71 7.30
C ASP A 146 -13.04 -9.36 6.17
N PHE A 147 -11.79 -9.75 6.42
CA PHE A 147 -10.99 -10.49 5.43
C PHE A 147 -11.54 -11.91 5.21
N GLU A 148 -11.89 -12.63 6.28
CA GLU A 148 -12.54 -13.95 6.17
C GLU A 148 -13.93 -13.84 5.55
N LYS A 149 -14.65 -12.74 5.82
CA LYS A 149 -15.93 -12.45 5.17
C LYS A 149 -15.74 -12.24 3.67
N ALA A 150 -14.77 -11.41 3.27
CA ALA A 150 -14.48 -11.13 1.88
C ALA A 150 -14.12 -12.40 1.11
N PHE A 151 -13.22 -13.22 1.67
CA PHE A 151 -12.84 -14.52 1.11
C PHE A 151 -14.06 -15.44 0.91
N ARG A 152 -14.89 -15.63 1.96
CA ARG A 152 -16.08 -16.51 1.86
C ARG A 152 -17.16 -15.99 0.90
N GLU A 153 -17.32 -14.67 0.81
CA GLU A 153 -18.35 -14.05 -0.02
C GLU A 153 -17.89 -13.83 -1.47
N GLY A 154 -16.61 -14.03 -1.79
CA GLY A 154 -16.06 -13.67 -3.11
C GLY A 154 -16.01 -12.15 -3.31
N ARG A 155 -15.71 -11.41 -2.24
CA ARG A 155 -15.63 -9.95 -2.20
C ARG A 155 -14.21 -9.51 -1.84
N ILE A 156 -14.00 -8.21 -1.68
CA ILE A 156 -12.71 -7.60 -1.33
C ILE A 156 -12.91 -6.64 -0.17
N ALA A 157 -12.19 -6.87 0.93
CA ALA A 157 -12.15 -6.02 2.11
C ALA A 157 -11.09 -4.93 1.94
N MET A 158 -11.52 -3.69 1.67
CA MET A 158 -10.64 -2.53 1.54
C MET A 158 -10.42 -1.88 2.90
N VAL A 159 -9.20 -1.87 3.40
CA VAL A 159 -8.81 -1.17 4.61
C VAL A 159 -8.50 0.27 4.24
N ILE A 160 -9.18 1.23 4.89
CA ILE A 160 -8.80 2.63 4.76
C ILE A 160 -7.48 2.83 5.51
N HIS A 161 -6.42 3.05 4.74
CA HIS A 161 -5.07 3.34 5.19
C HIS A 161 -4.72 4.79 4.84
N LEU A 162 -4.12 5.51 5.78
CA LEU A 162 -3.52 6.82 5.53
C LEU A 162 -2.02 6.71 5.77
N GLU A 163 -1.18 6.99 4.78
CA GLU A 163 0.28 6.87 4.85
C GLU A 163 0.94 7.90 5.79
N GLY A 164 0.15 8.87 6.27
CA GLY A 164 0.51 9.82 7.30
C GLY A 164 -0.75 10.37 7.99
N PRO A 165 -0.61 11.03 9.14
CA PRO A 165 -1.74 11.71 9.75
C PRO A 165 -2.05 12.98 8.94
N PRO A 166 -3.34 13.34 8.74
CA PRO A 166 -3.67 14.66 8.25
C PRO A 166 -3.18 15.73 9.23
N ASN A 167 -3.15 16.97 8.77
CA ASN A 167 -2.87 18.15 9.57
C ASN A 167 -3.97 18.37 10.61
N ILE A 168 -3.80 17.74 11.76
CA ILE A 168 -4.72 17.81 12.90
C ILE A 168 -4.20 18.75 14.00
N ARG A 169 -2.96 19.23 13.88
CA ARG A 169 -2.27 20.02 14.92
C ARG A 169 -2.28 19.23 16.23
N GLU A 170 -2.62 19.89 17.34
CA GLU A 170 -2.72 19.26 18.66
C GLU A 170 -4.06 18.54 18.92
N ASP A 171 -5.03 18.61 18.00
CA ASP A 171 -6.36 18.04 18.20
C ASP A 171 -6.41 16.54 17.86
N LEU A 172 -5.93 15.73 18.78
CA LEU A 172 -5.97 14.26 18.67
C LEU A 172 -7.39 13.68 18.65
N SER A 173 -8.44 14.47 18.94
CA SER A 173 -9.82 13.98 18.84
C SER A 173 -10.23 13.70 17.38
N LYS A 174 -9.54 14.34 16.43
CA LYS A 174 -9.69 14.08 15.00
C LYS A 174 -9.32 12.65 14.60
N VAL A 175 -8.43 12.00 15.35
CA VAL A 175 -8.09 10.58 15.14
C VAL A 175 -9.28 9.67 15.47
N ASP A 176 -10.12 10.04 16.46
CA ASP A 176 -11.36 9.32 16.72
C ASP A 176 -12.37 9.46 15.59
N ILE A 177 -12.44 10.66 15.00
CA ILE A 177 -13.31 10.92 13.85
C ILE A 177 -12.88 10.04 12.68
N LEU A 178 -11.58 10.00 12.36
CA LEU A 178 -11.03 9.13 11.31
C LEU A 178 -11.34 7.66 11.59
N TYR A 179 -11.16 7.19 12.82
CA TYR A 179 -11.53 5.83 13.21
C TYR A 179 -13.03 5.56 12.98
N GLY A 180 -13.89 6.51 13.33
CA GLY A 180 -15.34 6.44 13.07
C GLY A 180 -15.67 6.40 11.58
N LEU A 181 -14.93 7.13 10.75
CA LEU A 181 -15.05 7.14 9.30
C LEU A 181 -14.51 5.87 8.62
N GLY A 182 -13.81 5.01 9.36
CA GLY A 182 -13.36 3.69 8.90
C GLY A 182 -11.86 3.50 8.80
N VAL A 183 -11.04 4.51 9.15
CA VAL A 183 -9.57 4.39 9.16
C VAL A 183 -9.14 3.29 10.13
N ARG A 184 -8.29 2.36 9.66
CA ARG A 184 -7.79 1.23 10.45
C ARG A 184 -6.28 1.03 10.38
N CYS A 185 -5.60 1.74 9.48
CA CYS A 185 -4.15 1.85 9.44
C CYS A 185 -3.78 3.32 9.24
N MET A 186 -2.77 3.81 9.95
CA MET A 186 -2.30 5.18 9.79
C MET A 186 -0.80 5.29 10.07
N GLY A 187 -0.10 5.97 9.18
CA GLY A 187 1.30 6.34 9.35
C GLY A 187 1.50 7.37 10.46
N ILE A 188 2.68 7.39 11.06
CA ILE A 188 3.06 8.43 12.04
C ILE A 188 3.53 9.72 11.35
N ALA A 189 4.11 9.59 10.16
CA ALA A 189 4.56 10.66 9.29
C ALA A 189 4.57 10.13 7.85
N TYR A 190 4.41 11.05 6.89
CA TYR A 190 4.65 10.77 5.47
C TYR A 190 6.12 11.07 5.12
N SER A 191 6.43 11.37 3.85
CA SER A 191 7.80 11.64 3.41
C SER A 191 8.44 12.82 4.15
N ARG A 192 7.71 13.91 4.40
CA ARG A 192 8.19 15.03 5.22
C ARG A 192 7.69 14.91 6.66
N GLY A 193 8.48 15.39 7.61
CA GLY A 193 8.07 15.44 9.01
C GLY A 193 6.86 16.34 9.25
N ASN A 194 6.17 16.07 10.36
CA ASN A 194 4.98 16.77 10.83
C ASN A 194 5.13 17.08 12.34
N GLU A 195 4.04 17.49 13.00
CA GLU A 195 4.03 17.78 14.45
C GLU A 195 4.28 16.56 15.34
N PHE A 196 4.21 15.34 14.80
CA PHE A 196 4.33 14.06 15.54
C PHE A 196 5.72 13.43 15.42
N GLY A 197 6.37 13.53 14.26
CA GLY A 197 7.67 12.93 14.03
C GLY A 197 8.27 13.29 12.68
N SER A 198 9.48 12.82 12.44
CA SER A 198 10.20 13.04 11.19
C SER A 198 9.83 12.01 10.12
N GLY A 199 9.72 12.49 8.89
CA GLY A 199 9.57 11.65 7.69
C GLY A 199 10.91 11.24 7.10
N LEU A 200 10.92 10.26 6.20
CA LEU A 200 12.13 9.73 5.56
C LEU A 200 12.92 10.79 4.76
N ALA A 201 12.26 11.84 4.27
CA ALA A 201 12.86 12.91 3.48
C ALA A 201 13.47 14.02 4.34
N ASP A 202 13.25 14.00 5.66
CA ASP A 202 13.85 14.98 6.56
C ASP A 202 15.38 14.84 6.53
N LYS A 203 16.08 15.97 6.45
CA LYS A 203 17.55 15.99 6.55
C LYS A 203 18.05 15.58 7.93
N ILE A 204 17.24 15.84 8.96
CA ILE A 204 17.53 15.51 10.35
C ILE A 204 16.30 14.81 10.89
N ASP A 205 16.41 13.50 11.12
CA ASP A 205 15.39 12.74 11.81
C ASP A 205 15.47 13.01 13.31
N ARG A 206 14.45 13.69 13.84
CA ARG A 206 14.41 14.07 15.25
C ARG A 206 13.79 13.00 16.13
N GLY A 207 13.19 11.97 15.56
CA GLY A 207 12.38 11.00 16.29
C GLY A 207 10.96 11.54 16.57
N LEU A 208 10.25 10.87 17.48
CA LEU A 208 8.95 11.33 17.95
C LEU A 208 9.05 12.63 18.76
N THR A 209 8.05 13.49 18.58
CA THR A 209 7.77 14.59 19.52
C THR A 209 6.94 14.07 20.70
N ASP A 210 6.81 14.87 21.77
CA ASP A 210 5.89 14.55 22.87
C ASP A 210 4.45 14.32 22.36
N LEU A 211 4.00 15.14 21.41
CA LEU A 211 2.71 14.99 20.76
C LEU A 211 2.63 13.68 19.93
N GLY A 212 3.73 13.29 19.30
CA GLY A 212 3.86 12.00 18.62
C GLY A 212 3.68 10.80 19.56
N TYR A 213 4.29 10.83 20.75
CA TYR A 213 4.04 9.80 21.78
C TYR A 213 2.57 9.78 22.24
N GLU A 214 1.89 10.92 22.26
CA GLU A 214 0.45 10.98 22.54
C GLU A 214 -0.39 10.35 21.42
N LEU A 215 -0.03 10.63 20.16
CA LEU A 215 -0.67 10.05 18.97
C LEU A 215 -0.52 8.52 18.95
N VAL A 216 0.68 7.98 19.19
CA VAL A 216 0.91 6.52 19.30
C VAL A 216 -0.01 5.90 20.35
N ARG A 217 -0.08 6.49 21.55
CA ARG A 217 -0.98 6.03 22.63
C ARG A 217 -2.45 6.10 22.21
N ARG A 218 -2.85 7.11 21.43
CA ARG A 218 -4.22 7.27 20.93
C ARG A 218 -4.56 6.18 19.90
N MET A 219 -3.68 5.91 18.96
CA MET A 219 -3.83 4.86 17.96
C MET A 219 -3.94 3.46 18.59
N ASN A 220 -3.07 3.12 19.55
CA ASN A 220 -3.19 1.85 20.29
C ASN A 220 -4.52 1.72 21.04
N LYS A 221 -5.04 2.81 21.63
CA LYS A 221 -6.33 2.80 22.34
C LYS A 221 -7.51 2.55 21.41
N LEU A 222 -7.47 3.13 20.20
CA LEU A 222 -8.50 2.95 19.19
C LEU A 222 -8.40 1.59 18.48
N GLY A 223 -7.21 1.00 18.43
CA GLY A 223 -6.93 -0.17 17.60
C GLY A 223 -6.71 0.23 16.14
N ILE A 224 -6.03 1.35 15.90
CA ILE A 224 -5.49 1.71 14.59
C ILE A 224 -4.10 1.06 14.48
N LEU A 225 -3.86 0.34 13.39
CA LEU A 225 -2.55 -0.20 13.06
C LEU A 225 -1.61 0.95 12.68
N ILE A 226 -0.43 0.99 13.31
CA ILE A 226 0.53 2.06 13.07
C ILE A 226 1.46 1.63 11.94
N ASP A 227 1.54 2.46 10.90
CA ASP A 227 2.46 2.29 9.78
C ASP A 227 3.71 3.17 9.94
N LEU A 228 4.84 2.63 9.52
CA LEU A 228 6.17 3.23 9.56
C LEU A 228 6.83 3.31 8.18
N ALA A 229 6.16 2.92 7.09
CA ALA A 229 6.69 2.94 5.72
C ALA A 229 7.41 4.26 5.40
N HIS A 230 6.76 5.39 5.68
CA HIS A 230 7.30 6.70 5.36
C HIS A 230 8.07 7.40 6.49
N ALA A 231 8.07 6.84 7.70
CA ALA A 231 8.75 7.45 8.85
C ALA A 231 10.28 7.46 8.68
N GLY A 232 10.95 8.44 9.29
CA GLY A 232 12.40 8.39 9.48
C GLY A 232 12.82 7.17 10.33
N ASP A 233 14.09 6.78 10.26
CA ASP A 233 14.61 5.61 10.99
C ASP A 233 14.48 5.74 12.51
N LYS A 234 14.90 6.88 13.08
CA LYS A 234 14.79 7.16 14.51
C LYS A 234 13.32 7.27 14.90
N THR A 235 12.51 7.96 14.11
CA THR A 235 11.06 8.01 14.33
C THR A 235 10.43 6.62 14.31
N SER A 236 10.88 5.73 13.42
CA SER A 236 10.44 4.33 13.38
C SER A 236 10.80 3.59 14.66
N LEU A 237 12.04 3.69 15.13
CA LEU A 237 12.50 3.07 16.38
C LEU A 237 11.73 3.59 17.61
N ASP A 238 11.52 4.90 17.71
CA ASP A 238 10.77 5.51 18.81
C ASP A 238 9.32 5.00 18.86
N VAL A 239 8.67 4.84 17.71
CA VAL A 239 7.31 4.27 17.64
C VAL A 239 7.29 2.79 18.01
N ILE A 240 8.24 1.99 17.51
CA ILE A 240 8.39 0.56 17.83
C ILE A 240 8.60 0.37 19.34
N GLU A 241 9.36 1.25 19.97
CA GLU A 241 9.56 1.24 21.42
C GLU A 241 8.28 1.64 22.18
N ALA A 242 7.63 2.73 21.75
CA ALA A 242 6.47 3.32 22.45
C ALA A 242 5.17 2.54 22.30
N SER A 243 4.96 1.87 21.16
CA SER A 243 3.71 1.17 20.85
C SER A 243 3.52 -0.05 21.76
N LYS A 244 2.31 -0.21 22.28
CA LYS A 244 1.92 -1.39 23.09
C LYS A 244 1.55 -2.59 22.24
N ASP A 245 1.17 -2.35 21.00
CA ASP A 245 0.78 -3.36 20.03
C ASP A 245 1.80 -3.42 18.88
N PRO A 246 1.91 -4.55 18.14
CA PRO A 246 2.77 -4.63 16.98
C PRO A 246 2.44 -3.54 15.95
N VAL A 247 3.47 -3.03 15.30
CA VAL A 247 3.38 -2.04 14.22
C VAL A 247 3.75 -2.71 12.89
N VAL A 248 3.56 -2.00 11.78
CA VAL A 248 3.94 -2.48 10.44
C VAL A 248 4.82 -1.48 9.72
N ILE A 249 5.56 -1.98 8.75
CA ILE A 249 6.08 -1.19 7.64
C ILE A 249 5.28 -1.68 6.43
N THR A 250 4.28 -0.93 6.00
CA THR A 250 3.31 -1.44 5.00
C THR A 250 3.96 -1.69 3.64
N HIS A 251 4.92 -0.85 3.26
CA HIS A 251 5.64 -0.95 2.00
C HIS A 251 7.01 -0.25 2.10
N ALA A 252 8.09 -1.02 1.95
CA ALA A 252 9.47 -0.54 1.81
C ALA A 252 10.37 -1.66 1.26
N GLY A 253 11.68 -1.43 1.20
CA GLY A 253 12.68 -2.48 1.02
C GLY A 253 13.86 -2.35 1.98
N ALA A 254 14.84 -3.23 1.85
CA ALA A 254 16.04 -3.26 2.69
C ALA A 254 17.17 -2.35 2.19
N ARG A 255 17.67 -1.45 3.05
CA ARG A 255 18.69 -0.46 2.69
C ARG A 255 20.06 -1.07 2.45
N SER A 256 20.31 -2.25 3.04
CA SER A 256 21.52 -3.05 2.81
C SER A 256 21.67 -3.52 1.35
N LEU A 257 20.57 -3.60 0.60
CA LEU A 257 20.61 -3.92 -0.84
C LEU A 257 20.62 -2.68 -1.75
N TRP A 258 20.05 -1.57 -1.26
CA TRP A 258 19.92 -0.33 -2.01
C TRP A 258 19.93 0.90 -1.10
N PRO A 259 20.87 1.84 -1.26
CA PRO A 259 21.11 2.91 -0.28
C PRO A 259 20.12 4.08 -0.39
N SER A 260 18.85 3.81 -0.70
CA SER A 260 17.80 4.83 -0.71
C SER A 260 17.22 5.07 0.68
N ARG A 261 16.84 6.31 0.96
CA ARG A 261 16.07 6.67 2.17
C ARG A 261 14.69 6.01 2.23
N ARG A 262 14.14 5.61 1.08
CA ARG A 262 12.88 4.85 1.00
C ARG A 262 13.00 3.44 1.56
N MET A 263 14.23 2.90 1.58
CA MET A 263 14.54 1.61 2.18
C MET A 263 14.82 1.75 3.68
N LYS A 264 14.62 0.69 4.44
CA LYS A 264 14.80 0.64 5.90
C LYS A 264 16.12 -0.04 6.27
N PRO A 265 16.84 0.46 7.29
CA PRO A 265 18.06 -0.17 7.77
C PRO A 265 17.73 -1.44 8.55
N ASP A 266 18.66 -2.40 8.58
CA ASP A 266 18.46 -3.68 9.24
C ASP A 266 18.01 -3.56 10.70
N GLU A 267 18.53 -2.56 11.44
CA GLU A 267 18.16 -2.32 12.83
C GLU A 267 16.66 -2.01 13.01
N VAL A 268 16.04 -1.27 12.08
CA VAL A 268 14.61 -0.96 12.12
C VAL A 268 13.81 -2.22 11.77
N ILE A 269 14.26 -2.99 10.78
CA ILE A 269 13.59 -4.22 10.34
C ILE A 269 13.61 -5.26 11.47
N GLN A 270 14.75 -5.41 12.15
CA GLN A 270 14.91 -6.31 13.30
C GLN A 270 14.05 -5.85 14.48
N ALA A 271 14.09 -4.58 14.86
CA ALA A 271 13.27 -4.04 15.95
C ALA A 271 11.77 -4.23 15.71
N LEU A 272 11.32 -4.05 14.45
CA LEU A 272 9.95 -4.33 14.03
C LEU A 272 9.57 -5.79 14.31
N ALA A 273 10.41 -6.73 13.87
CA ALA A 273 10.16 -8.16 14.03
C ALA A 273 10.19 -8.61 15.49
N GLU A 274 11.14 -8.11 16.29
CA GLU A 274 11.24 -8.39 17.73
C GLU A 274 9.98 -7.95 18.49
N ARG A 275 9.28 -6.91 18.02
CA ARG A 275 7.99 -6.45 18.55
C ARG A 275 6.77 -7.14 17.91
N GLY A 276 6.98 -8.18 17.12
CA GLY A 276 5.91 -8.96 16.50
C GLY A 276 5.32 -8.33 15.23
N GLY A 277 5.93 -7.27 14.69
CA GLY A 277 5.46 -6.55 13.50
C GLY A 277 5.63 -7.33 12.20
N VAL A 278 5.19 -6.71 11.10
CA VAL A 278 5.27 -7.28 9.74
C VAL A 278 5.77 -6.22 8.77
N PHE A 279 6.70 -6.63 7.90
CA PHE A 279 7.30 -5.81 6.85
C PHE A 279 6.70 -6.19 5.50
N GLY A 280 6.04 -5.24 4.83
CA GLY A 280 5.58 -5.36 3.46
C GLY A 280 6.65 -4.91 2.48
N VAL A 281 7.00 -5.80 1.54
CA VAL A 281 7.96 -5.49 0.48
C VAL A 281 7.25 -4.71 -0.64
N GLU A 282 7.81 -3.55 -0.99
CA GLU A 282 7.27 -2.66 -2.03
C GLU A 282 7.76 -3.01 -3.44
N ALA A 283 7.10 -2.41 -4.43
CA ALA A 283 7.44 -2.46 -5.84
C ALA A 283 7.25 -1.10 -6.54
N ALA A 284 7.22 0.00 -5.79
CA ALA A 284 7.06 1.34 -6.34
C ALA A 284 8.18 1.67 -7.34
N PRO A 285 7.92 2.30 -8.49
CA PRO A 285 8.94 2.45 -9.53
C PRO A 285 10.23 3.11 -9.04
N HIS A 286 11.36 2.53 -9.45
CA HIS A 286 12.72 2.98 -9.13
C HIS A 286 13.14 2.95 -7.65
N THR A 287 12.44 2.21 -6.77
CA THR A 287 12.77 2.08 -5.35
C THR A 287 13.49 0.76 -5.00
N THR A 288 12.79 -0.39 -5.07
CA THR A 288 13.24 -1.75 -4.75
C THR A 288 14.06 -2.40 -5.85
N ILE A 289 15.15 -1.71 -6.17
CA ILE A 289 16.22 -2.14 -7.05
C ILE A 289 17.36 -2.68 -6.17
N THR A 290 18.19 -3.58 -6.65
CA THR A 290 19.41 -3.99 -5.93
C THR A 290 20.65 -3.73 -6.79
N ILE A 291 21.85 -3.77 -6.18
CA ILE A 291 23.11 -3.72 -6.93
C ILE A 291 23.22 -4.87 -7.96
N ASN A 292 22.65 -6.04 -7.64
CA ASN A 292 22.69 -7.22 -8.51
C ASN A 292 21.64 -7.18 -9.62
N ASN A 293 20.49 -6.55 -9.35
CA ASN A 293 19.39 -6.37 -10.29
C ASN A 293 19.04 -4.88 -10.42
N PRO A 294 19.88 -4.10 -11.12
CA PRO A 294 19.73 -2.64 -11.22
C PRO A 294 18.53 -2.22 -12.09
N ARG A 295 17.96 -3.13 -12.88
CA ARG A 295 16.71 -2.89 -13.63
C ARG A 295 15.53 -3.35 -12.79
N HIS A 296 14.67 -2.40 -12.38
CA HIS A 296 13.51 -2.70 -11.56
C HIS A 296 12.57 -3.68 -12.27
N SER A 297 12.34 -4.83 -11.63
CA SER A 297 11.39 -5.87 -12.02
C SER A 297 11.02 -6.69 -10.78
N ILE A 298 10.09 -7.62 -10.91
CA ILE A 298 9.77 -8.58 -9.84
C ILE A 298 11.02 -9.30 -9.29
N ASP A 299 12.05 -9.52 -10.10
CA ASP A 299 13.26 -10.19 -9.64
C ASP A 299 14.04 -9.35 -8.61
N SER A 300 14.12 -8.02 -8.78
CA SER A 300 14.76 -7.13 -7.79
C SER A 300 13.93 -7.00 -6.51
N VAL A 301 12.59 -6.95 -6.64
CA VAL A 301 11.66 -6.96 -5.50
C VAL A 301 11.83 -8.24 -4.68
N MET A 302 11.95 -9.39 -5.35
CA MET A 302 12.08 -10.67 -4.67
C MET A 302 13.43 -10.86 -3.98
N GLU A 303 14.50 -10.18 -4.44
CA GLU A 303 15.76 -10.14 -3.69
C GLU A 303 15.63 -9.38 -2.37
N HIS A 304 14.86 -8.28 -2.32
CA HIS A 304 14.54 -7.62 -1.06
C HIS A 304 13.73 -8.54 -0.14
N PHE A 305 12.71 -9.22 -0.69
CA PHE A 305 11.92 -10.19 0.07
C PHE A 305 12.79 -11.28 0.70
N GLN A 306 13.63 -11.97 -0.09
CA GLN A 306 14.50 -13.03 0.42
C GLN A 306 15.51 -12.52 1.46
N TYR A 307 16.05 -11.32 1.27
CA TYR A 307 16.96 -10.72 2.24
C TYR A 307 16.26 -10.45 3.57
N ILE A 308 15.07 -9.84 3.54
CA ILE A 308 14.28 -9.51 4.73
C ILE A 308 13.81 -10.79 5.43
N GLU A 309 13.30 -11.77 4.69
CA GLU A 309 12.98 -13.10 5.20
C GLU A 309 14.17 -13.70 5.95
N LYS A 310 15.37 -13.67 5.36
CA LYS A 310 16.57 -14.21 6.01
C LYS A 310 16.95 -13.43 7.27
N LEU A 311 16.69 -12.12 7.30
CA LEU A 311 17.04 -11.25 8.41
C LEU A 311 16.11 -11.45 9.62
N VAL A 312 14.80 -11.58 9.41
CA VAL A 312 13.81 -11.58 10.50
C VAL A 312 12.88 -12.80 10.54
N GLY A 313 12.96 -13.69 9.57
CA GLY A 313 12.15 -14.89 9.46
C GLY A 313 10.81 -14.68 8.74
N ILE A 314 10.25 -15.79 8.26
CA ILE A 314 9.05 -15.82 7.41
C ILE A 314 7.77 -15.29 8.08
N ASP A 315 7.73 -15.24 9.42
CA ASP A 315 6.57 -14.80 10.20
C ASP A 315 6.42 -13.26 10.26
N HIS A 316 7.39 -12.53 9.71
CA HIS A 316 7.52 -11.07 9.81
C HIS A 316 7.58 -10.36 8.45
N VAL A 317 7.30 -11.07 7.35
CA VAL A 317 7.35 -10.52 5.99
C VAL A 317 6.04 -10.75 5.25
N ALA A 318 5.65 -9.77 4.44
CA ALA A 318 4.50 -9.79 3.54
C ALA A 318 4.80 -8.91 2.31
N PHE A 319 3.79 -8.63 1.49
CA PHE A 319 3.91 -7.72 0.35
C PHE A 319 2.91 -6.58 0.47
N GLY A 320 3.41 -5.36 0.23
CA GLY A 320 2.61 -4.16 -0.01
C GLY A 320 3.22 -3.49 -1.23
N PRO A 321 2.88 -3.94 -2.44
CA PRO A 321 3.61 -3.56 -3.66
C PRO A 321 3.58 -2.06 -3.95
N ASP A 322 2.63 -1.30 -3.40
CA ASP A 322 2.49 0.12 -3.69
C ASP A 322 2.30 0.35 -5.19
N THR A 323 1.24 -0.27 -5.71
CA THR A 323 0.88 -0.21 -7.14
C THR A 323 -0.46 0.48 -7.35
N LEU A 324 -0.70 0.94 -8.57
CA LEU A 324 -1.91 1.65 -8.98
C LEU A 324 -2.32 1.27 -10.41
N PHE A 325 -3.55 1.58 -10.84
CA PHE A 325 -3.97 1.38 -12.23
C PHE A 325 -3.63 2.63 -13.07
N GLY A 326 -2.43 2.66 -13.65
CA GLY A 326 -1.94 3.87 -14.31
C GLY A 326 -0.45 3.87 -14.63
N ASP A 327 0.02 4.97 -15.20
CA ASP A 327 1.45 5.22 -15.37
C ASP A 327 2.05 5.72 -14.05
N HIS A 328 2.46 4.79 -13.19
CA HIS A 328 3.03 5.10 -11.88
C HIS A 328 4.35 5.90 -11.99
N VAL A 329 5.16 5.64 -13.02
CA VAL A 329 6.38 6.41 -13.29
C VAL A 329 6.04 7.87 -13.62
N ALA A 330 5.02 8.10 -14.43
CA ALA A 330 4.54 9.43 -14.71
C ALA A 330 3.93 10.10 -13.47
N LEU A 331 3.25 9.36 -12.60
CA LEU A 331 2.75 9.88 -11.32
C LEU A 331 3.91 10.43 -10.47
N HIS A 332 4.98 9.64 -10.26
CA HIS A 332 6.17 10.09 -9.54
C HIS A 332 6.81 11.34 -10.16
N ARG A 333 6.81 11.45 -11.49
CA ARG A 333 7.30 12.64 -12.20
C ARG A 333 6.40 13.86 -12.00
N VAL A 334 5.08 13.69 -12.07
CA VAL A 334 4.10 14.78 -11.99
C VAL A 334 3.98 15.32 -10.57
N PHE A 335 4.01 14.44 -9.56
CA PHE A 335 3.80 14.79 -8.15
C PHE A 335 5.07 14.75 -7.31
N GLY A 336 6.25 14.65 -7.94
CA GLY A 336 7.52 14.40 -7.24
C GLY A 336 7.84 15.38 -6.11
N GLU A 337 7.41 16.64 -6.21
CA GLU A 337 7.57 17.63 -5.15
C GLU A 337 6.71 17.35 -3.91
N TYR A 338 5.45 16.94 -4.11
CA TYR A 338 4.50 16.58 -3.04
C TYR A 338 4.93 15.29 -2.33
N LEU A 339 5.44 14.33 -3.11
CA LEU A 339 5.90 13.02 -2.63
C LEU A 339 7.34 13.05 -2.08
N ALA A 340 8.06 14.16 -2.27
CA ALA A 340 9.47 14.34 -1.92
C ALA A 340 10.44 13.32 -2.56
N ILE A 341 10.17 12.90 -3.81
CA ILE A 341 10.94 11.89 -4.54
C ILE A 341 12.44 12.25 -4.65
N SER A 342 12.79 13.53 -4.78
CA SER A 342 14.20 13.92 -4.87
C SER A 342 15.04 13.50 -3.65
N ALA A 343 14.42 13.38 -2.48
CA ALA A 343 15.12 12.95 -1.26
C ALA A 343 15.40 11.44 -1.24
N THR A 344 14.57 10.62 -1.90
CA THR A 344 14.76 9.17 -1.99
C THR A 344 15.79 8.79 -3.05
N GLU A 345 16.05 9.68 -4.01
CA GLU A 345 17.02 9.49 -5.09
C GLU A 345 18.40 10.11 -4.82
N GLU A 346 18.58 10.72 -3.64
CA GLU A 346 19.83 11.38 -3.27
C GLU A 346 20.98 10.36 -3.14
N ASN A 347 22.10 10.61 -3.83
CA ASN A 347 23.32 9.80 -3.77
C ASN A 347 23.16 8.32 -4.17
N LEU A 348 22.15 7.98 -4.98
CA LEU A 348 22.00 6.63 -5.49
C LEU A 348 23.04 6.28 -6.57
N PRO A 349 23.48 5.00 -6.67
CA PRO A 349 24.20 4.51 -7.84
C PRO A 349 23.41 4.75 -9.13
N GLN A 350 24.08 4.81 -10.28
CA GLN A 350 23.38 4.88 -11.55
C GLN A 350 22.62 3.57 -11.83
N PHE A 351 21.37 3.67 -12.25
CA PHE A 351 20.52 2.53 -12.61
C PHE A 351 19.67 2.84 -13.86
N PRO A 352 19.27 1.81 -14.64
CA PRO A 352 18.35 1.99 -15.75
C PRO A 352 16.94 2.36 -15.25
N ARG A 353 16.40 3.45 -15.79
CA ARG A 353 14.99 3.79 -15.62
C ARG A 353 14.12 2.86 -16.47
N VAL A 354 12.99 2.46 -15.90
CA VAL A 354 11.95 1.66 -16.56
C VAL A 354 10.65 2.44 -16.63
N ASP A 355 9.80 2.13 -17.61
CA ASP A 355 8.47 2.75 -17.78
C ASP A 355 7.41 2.12 -16.84
N TYR A 356 7.67 0.91 -16.36
CA TYR A 356 6.86 0.16 -15.40
C TYR A 356 7.72 -0.92 -14.73
N VAL A 357 7.29 -1.41 -13.57
CA VAL A 357 7.95 -2.52 -12.88
C VAL A 357 7.49 -3.84 -13.48
N ASP A 358 8.37 -4.47 -14.24
CA ASP A 358 8.05 -5.69 -14.99
C ASP A 358 7.69 -6.85 -14.06
N GLY A 359 6.47 -7.36 -14.18
CA GLY A 359 5.88 -8.42 -13.36
C GLY A 359 5.13 -7.96 -12.11
N LEU A 360 5.13 -6.65 -11.79
CA LEU A 360 4.39 -6.03 -10.68
C LEU A 360 3.92 -4.62 -11.07
N GLU A 361 3.29 -4.49 -12.23
CA GLU A 361 2.96 -3.17 -12.78
C GLU A 361 1.78 -2.49 -12.07
N ASN A 362 0.76 -3.26 -11.71
CA ASN A 362 -0.46 -2.77 -11.08
C ASN A 362 -1.05 -3.83 -10.12
N PRO A 363 -2.10 -3.51 -9.33
CA PRO A 363 -2.64 -4.43 -8.31
C PRO A 363 -3.15 -5.76 -8.88
N SER A 364 -3.52 -5.82 -10.16
CA SER A 364 -3.97 -7.04 -10.83
C SER A 364 -2.85 -8.10 -10.99
N GLU A 365 -1.59 -7.70 -10.78
CA GLU A 365 -0.42 -8.56 -10.95
C GLU A 365 0.07 -9.21 -9.64
N PHE A 366 -0.63 -9.03 -8.51
CA PHE A 366 -0.25 -9.65 -7.23
C PHE A 366 -0.06 -11.18 -7.34
N ARG A 367 -0.83 -11.86 -8.23
CA ARG A 367 -0.65 -13.30 -8.51
C ARG A 367 0.78 -13.65 -8.93
N ASN A 368 1.55 -12.76 -9.54
CA ASN A 368 2.95 -13.01 -9.91
C ASN A 368 3.84 -13.25 -8.68
N ILE A 369 3.54 -12.68 -7.52
CA ILE A 369 4.24 -12.97 -6.26
C ILE A 369 4.07 -14.44 -5.90
N ILE A 370 2.83 -14.95 -5.91
CA ILE A 370 2.51 -16.35 -5.59
C ILE A 370 3.22 -17.28 -6.58
N ARG A 371 3.16 -16.95 -7.88
CA ARG A 371 3.85 -17.71 -8.92
C ARG A 371 5.36 -17.77 -8.69
N TRP A 372 5.96 -16.64 -8.32
CA TRP A 372 7.39 -16.58 -8.01
C TRP A 372 7.73 -17.46 -6.80
N LEU A 373 6.95 -17.42 -5.72
CA LEU A 373 7.16 -18.23 -4.52
C LEU A 373 7.04 -19.74 -4.82
N VAL A 374 6.01 -20.15 -5.58
CA VAL A 374 5.84 -21.55 -6.01
C VAL A 374 7.05 -22.03 -6.81
N LYS A 375 7.48 -21.23 -7.80
CA LYS A 375 8.63 -21.54 -8.65
C LYS A 375 9.95 -21.67 -7.88
N ASN A 376 10.09 -20.90 -6.80
CA ASN A 376 11.30 -20.89 -5.97
C ASN A 376 11.21 -21.85 -4.77
N GLY A 377 10.22 -22.74 -4.76
CA GLY A 377 10.19 -23.89 -3.83
C GLY A 377 9.70 -23.59 -2.42
N TYR A 378 9.10 -22.42 -2.18
CA TYR A 378 8.43 -22.13 -0.91
C TYR A 378 7.27 -23.11 -0.71
N SER A 379 7.07 -23.59 0.51
CA SER A 379 5.97 -24.48 0.87
C SER A 379 4.63 -23.74 0.91
N ASP A 380 3.51 -24.47 0.80
CA ASP A 380 2.17 -23.87 0.85
C ASP A 380 1.92 -23.13 2.18
N GLN A 381 2.52 -23.61 3.28
CA GLN A 381 2.41 -22.99 4.60
C GLN A 381 3.18 -21.66 4.66
N GLU A 382 4.38 -21.59 4.08
CA GLU A 382 5.14 -20.34 4.00
C GLU A 382 4.42 -19.34 3.10
N ILE A 383 3.93 -19.78 1.94
CA ILE A 383 3.17 -18.93 1.02
C ILE A 383 1.92 -18.37 1.72
N ALA A 384 1.15 -19.20 2.42
CA ALA A 384 -0.03 -18.76 3.17
C ALA A 384 0.28 -17.69 4.22
N LYS A 385 1.45 -17.75 4.89
CA LYS A 385 1.90 -16.71 5.81
C LYS A 385 2.19 -15.40 5.09
N ILE A 386 2.99 -15.47 4.03
CA ILE A 386 3.47 -14.32 3.27
C ILE A 386 2.33 -13.52 2.64
N ILE A 387 1.37 -14.21 2.01
CA ILE A 387 0.35 -13.55 1.18
C ILE A 387 -0.86 -13.03 1.96
N GLY A 388 -0.91 -13.24 3.28
CA GLY A 388 -2.01 -12.73 4.10
C GLY A 388 -2.00 -13.19 5.55
N GLY A 389 -1.48 -14.38 5.86
CA GLY A 389 -1.49 -14.94 7.22
C GLY A 389 -0.77 -14.05 8.25
N ASN A 390 0.37 -13.46 7.89
CA ASN A 390 1.11 -12.54 8.74
C ASN A 390 0.36 -11.22 8.97
N ILE A 391 -0.32 -10.71 7.93
CA ILE A 391 -1.14 -9.50 8.02
C ILE A 391 -2.36 -9.75 8.92
N LEU A 392 -3.03 -10.90 8.77
CA LEU A 392 -4.13 -11.33 9.65
C LEU A 392 -3.70 -11.45 11.11
N ARG A 393 -2.50 -12.00 11.36
CA ARG A 393 -1.94 -12.13 12.72
C ARG A 393 -1.83 -10.76 13.40
N VAL A 394 -1.28 -9.76 12.71
CA VAL A 394 -1.10 -8.42 13.28
C VAL A 394 -2.42 -7.67 13.40
N THR A 395 -3.28 -7.70 12.38
CA THR A 395 -4.58 -7.00 12.43
C THR A 395 -5.48 -7.56 13.53
N ARG A 396 -5.56 -8.89 13.72
CA ARG A 396 -6.29 -9.51 14.85
C ARG A 396 -5.77 -9.11 16.22
N ARG A 397 -4.48 -8.75 16.32
CA ARG A 397 -3.87 -8.30 17.58
C ARG A 397 -4.22 -6.86 17.89
N VAL A 398 -4.26 -6.00 16.88
CA VAL A 398 -4.36 -4.55 17.03
C VAL A 398 -5.80 -4.05 16.97
N TRP A 399 -6.59 -4.55 16.02
CA TRP A 399 -7.96 -4.10 15.82
C TRP A 399 -8.88 -4.67 16.90
N ARG A 400 -9.86 -3.87 17.33
CA ARG A 400 -10.74 -4.14 18.48
C ARG A 400 -12.20 -4.33 18.07
#